data_AF-A0A0B5EY39-F1
#
_entry.id   AF-A0A0B5EY39-F1
#
_cell.length_a   1.000
_cell.length_b   1.000
_cell.length_c   1.000
_cell.angle_alpha   90.00
_cell.angle_beta   90.00
_cell.angle_gamma   90.00
#
_symmetry.space_group_name_H-M   'P 1'
#
loop_
_entity.id
_entity.type
_entity.pdbx_description
1 polymer ?
#
loop_
_entity_poly.entity_id
_entity_poly.type
_entity_poly.pdbx_seq_one_letter_code
_entity_poly.pdbx_strand_id
1 'polypeptide(L)'
;MGRPEAHIDPSQGPLQRFANDLRTVRRKAGSPSYESLASRANYSGTTLAAAARGIQLPSLEVTLAYVSACDANPQPWVGYWHRTRAALAQRGDVHEKVRVRA
;
A
#
# COMPACT_ATOMS: atom_id res chain seq x y z
N MET A 1 0.13 4.35 -22.26
CA MET A 1 -1.08 4.92 -21.62
C MET A 1 -1.46 4.04 -20.44
N GLY A 2 -1.28 4.53 -19.21
CA GLY A 2 -1.45 3.73 -17.99
C GLY A 2 -2.91 3.59 -17.62
N ARG A 3 -3.35 2.36 -17.36
CA ARG A 3 -4.72 2.04 -16.90
C ARG A 3 -5.08 2.96 -15.72
N PRO A 4 -6.23 3.68 -15.76
CA PRO A 4 -6.63 4.53 -14.66
C PRO A 4 -6.70 3.71 -13.39
N GLU A 5 -6.07 4.23 -12.33
CA GLU A 5 -6.07 3.59 -11.03
C GLU A 5 -7.51 3.37 -10.57
N ALA A 6 -7.84 2.15 -10.16
CA ALA A 6 -9.15 1.84 -9.62
C ALA A 6 -9.47 2.76 -8.44
N HIS A 7 -10.69 3.30 -8.41
CA HIS A 7 -11.18 4.13 -7.32
C HIS A 7 -11.15 3.32 -6.02
N ILE A 8 -10.35 3.76 -5.06
CA ILE A 8 -10.32 3.19 -3.72
C ILE A 8 -11.27 4.05 -2.88
N ASP A 9 -12.31 3.44 -2.35
CA ASP A 9 -13.15 4.08 -1.34
C ASP A 9 -12.50 3.91 0.05
N PRO A 10 -11.94 4.99 0.64
CA PRO A 10 -11.23 4.92 1.91
C PRO A 10 -12.14 4.59 3.11
N SER A 11 -13.47 4.56 2.93
CA SER A 11 -14.43 4.22 3.98
C SER A 11 -14.73 2.71 4.08
N GLN A 12 -14.35 1.92 3.07
CA GLN A 12 -14.65 0.48 3.00
C GLN A 12 -13.86 -0.36 4.01
N GLY A 13 -12.72 0.13 4.49
CA GLY A 13 -11.91 -0.61 5.45
C GLY A 13 -10.51 -0.05 5.70
N PRO A 14 -9.81 -0.62 6.70
CA PRO A 14 -8.47 -0.17 7.06
C PRO A 14 -7.45 -0.35 5.93
N LEU A 15 -7.61 -1.36 5.06
CA LEU A 15 -6.77 -1.56 3.87
C LEU A 15 -6.96 -0.47 2.82
N GLN A 16 -8.21 -0.14 2.52
CA GLN A 16 -8.55 0.87 1.53
C GLN A 16 -8.09 2.25 2.01
N ARG A 17 -8.28 2.56 3.30
CA ARG A 17 -7.76 3.79 3.90
C ARG A 17 -6.24 3.86 3.82
N PHE A 18 -5.55 2.80 4.21
CA PHE A 18 -4.09 2.72 4.13
C PHE A 18 -3.56 2.93 2.71
N ALA A 19 -4.18 2.30 1.71
CA ALA A 19 -3.80 2.47 0.31
C ALA A 19 -4.08 3.88 -0.22
N ASN A 20 -5.19 4.51 0.19
CA ASN A 20 -5.48 5.91 -0.12
C ASN A 20 -4.43 6.86 0.48
N ASP A 21 -3.97 6.59 1.70
CA ASP A 21 -2.92 7.39 2.34
C ASP A 21 -1.57 7.23 1.61
N LEU A 22 -1.23 6.02 1.15
CA LEU A 22 -0.04 5.79 0.32
C LEU A 22 -0.12 6.57 -0.99
N ARG A 23 -1.28 6.55 -1.66
CA ARG A 23 -1.50 7.37 -2.87
C ARG A 23 -1.39 8.86 -2.57
N THR A 24 -1.78 9.29 -1.38
CA THR A 24 -1.67 10.70 -0.97
C THR A 24 -0.21 11.11 -0.76
N VAL A 25 0.62 10.24 -0.17
CA VAL A 25 2.09 10.47 -0.11
C VAL A 25 2.69 10.57 -1.50
N ARG A 26 2.32 9.67 -2.42
CA ARG A 26 2.78 9.73 -3.81
C ARG A 26 2.34 11.01 -4.52
N ARG A 27 1.10 11.47 -4.31
CA ARG A 27 0.63 12.75 -4.86
C ARG A 27 1.43 13.94 -4.32
N LYS A 28 1.76 13.94 -3.02
CA LYS A 28 2.62 14.97 -2.40
C LYS A 28 4.04 14.98 -2.99
N ALA A 29 4.55 13.81 -3.38
CA ALA A 29 5.84 13.67 -4.04
C ALA A 29 5.85 14.03 -5.54
N GLY A 30 4.75 14.56 -6.09
CA GLY A 30 4.65 14.92 -7.51
C GLY A 30 4.14 13.80 -8.43
N SER A 31 3.52 12.76 -7.86
CA SER A 31 2.95 11.62 -8.60
C SER A 31 3.94 10.86 -9.50
N PRO A 32 5.14 10.47 -9.00
CA PRO A 32 6.08 9.67 -9.78
C PRO A 32 5.43 8.39 -10.32
N SER A 33 5.87 7.89 -11.48
CA SER A 33 5.36 6.63 -12.01
C SER A 33 5.78 5.46 -11.11
N TYR A 34 5.04 4.35 -11.15
CA TYR A 34 5.44 3.14 -10.41
C TYR A 34 6.79 2.59 -10.87
N GLU A 35 7.19 2.83 -12.11
CA GLU A 35 8.52 2.48 -12.61
C GLU A 35 9.62 3.37 -12.01
N SER A 36 9.40 4.69 -11.92
CA SER A 36 10.35 5.58 -11.25
C SER A 36 10.48 5.27 -9.75
N LEU A 37 9.39 4.90 -9.10
CA LEU A 37 9.42 4.43 -7.71
C LEU A 37 10.15 3.09 -7.59
N ALA A 38 9.98 2.18 -8.56
CA ALA A 38 10.66 0.88 -8.57
C ALA A 38 12.18 1.02 -8.57
N SER A 39 12.70 1.93 -9.39
CA SER A 39 14.13 2.25 -9.44
C SER A 39 14.68 2.82 -8.13
N ARG A 40 13.85 3.46 -7.30
CA ARG A 40 14.25 4.06 -6.02
C ARG A 40 14.04 3.12 -4.83
N ALA A 41 13.02 2.27 -4.89
CA ALA A 41 12.57 1.42 -3.78
C ALA A 41 13.17 0.01 -3.81
N ASN A 42 13.97 -0.36 -4.83
CA ASN A 42 14.49 -1.72 -5.04
C ASN A 42 13.38 -2.80 -5.12
N TYR A 43 12.16 -2.41 -5.52
CA TYR A 43 11.02 -3.31 -5.71
C TYR A 43 10.46 -3.15 -7.12
N SER A 44 9.75 -4.15 -7.64
CA SER A 44 9.11 -4.05 -8.94
C SER A 44 7.93 -3.07 -8.93
N GLY A 45 7.70 -2.39 -10.05
CA GLY A 45 6.56 -1.48 -10.21
C GLY A 45 5.21 -2.17 -10.01
N THR A 46 5.13 -3.48 -10.32
CA THR A 46 3.96 -4.31 -10.07
C THR A 46 3.69 -4.51 -8.57
N THR A 47 4.72 -4.75 -7.75
CA THR A 47 4.60 -4.84 -6.29
C THR A 47 4.15 -3.52 -5.68
N LEU A 48 4.72 -2.39 -6.13
CA LEU A 48 4.35 -1.06 -5.65
C LEU A 48 2.93 -0.67 -6.07
N ALA A 49 2.51 -1.01 -7.29
CA ALA A 49 1.15 -0.84 -7.73
C ALA A 49 0.18 -1.70 -6.91
N ALA A 50 0.55 -2.95 -6.60
CA ALA A 50 -0.26 -3.83 -5.74
C ALA A 50 -0.42 -3.27 -4.32
N ALA A 51 0.64 -2.71 -3.74
CA ALA A 51 0.59 -2.04 -2.43
C ALA A 51 -0.40 -0.87 -2.41
N ALA A 52 -0.48 -0.11 -3.51
CA ALA A 52 -1.39 1.02 -3.67
C ALA A 52 -2.79 0.65 -4.20
N ARG A 53 -3.14 -0.64 -4.29
CA ARG A 53 -4.48 -1.11 -4.72
C ARG A 53 -5.49 -1.24 -3.58
N GLY A 54 -5.04 -1.39 -2.33
CA GLY A 54 -5.94 -1.57 -1.18
C GLY A 54 -6.64 -2.93 -1.12
N ILE A 55 -6.09 -3.95 -1.80
CA ILE A 55 -6.61 -5.33 -1.79
C ILE A 55 -5.96 -6.16 -0.68
N GLN A 56 -4.68 -5.92 -0.40
CA GLN A 56 -3.91 -6.62 0.63
C GLN A 56 -2.98 -5.65 1.35
N LEU A 57 -2.61 -5.97 2.59
CA LEU A 57 -1.63 -5.17 3.33
C LEU A 57 -0.23 -5.52 2.78
N PRO A 58 0.51 -4.55 2.19
CA PRO A 58 1.90 -4.79 1.82
C PRO A 58 2.76 -5.07 3.05
N SER A 59 3.89 -5.73 2.87
CA SER A 59 4.88 -5.89 3.94
C SER A 59 5.37 -4.52 4.46
N LEU A 60 5.85 -4.50 5.71
CA LEU A 60 6.40 -3.30 6.31
C LEU A 60 7.54 -2.73 5.45
N GLU A 61 8.46 -3.57 4.97
CA GLU A 61 9.59 -3.15 4.12
C GLU A 61 9.13 -2.45 2.84
N VAL A 62 8.15 -3.02 2.13
CA VAL A 62 7.57 -2.41 0.91
C VAL A 62 6.94 -1.05 1.22
N THR A 63 6.26 -0.94 2.36
CA THR A 63 5.66 0.33 2.80
C THR A 63 6.73 1.39 3.03
N LEU A 64 7.79 1.05 3.78
CA LEU A 64 8.86 2.00 4.10
C LEU A 64 9.63 2.40 2.84
N ALA A 65 9.92 1.45 1.95
CA ALA A 65 10.58 1.72 0.68
C ALA A 65 9.73 2.61 -0.24
N TYR A 66 8.41 2.38 -0.31
CA TYR A 66 7.48 3.24 -1.06
C TYR A 66 7.50 4.68 -0.56
N VAL A 67 7.38 4.86 0.76
CA VAL A 67 7.33 6.17 1.41
C VAL A 67 8.67 6.89 1.27
N SER A 68 9.78 6.17 1.45
CA SER A 68 11.14 6.69 1.25
C SER A 68 11.39 7.08 -0.21
N ALA A 69 10.90 6.30 -1.18
CA ALA A 69 11.02 6.63 -2.60
C ALA A 69 10.17 7.84 -3.02
N CYS A 70 9.16 8.18 -2.21
CA CYS A 70 8.33 9.38 -2.32
C CYS A 70 8.86 10.55 -1.48
N ASP A 71 10.10 10.48 -0.98
CA ASP A 71 10.72 11.54 -0.16
C ASP A 71 9.92 11.90 1.12
N ALA A 72 9.14 10.96 1.63
CA ALA A 72 8.37 11.10 2.86
C ALA A 72 9.02 10.35 4.01
N ASN A 73 8.74 10.77 5.25
CA ASN A 73 9.32 10.14 6.44
C ASN A 73 8.70 8.74 6.68
N PRO A 74 9.49 7.66 6.67
CA PRO A 74 9.00 6.29 6.89
C PRO A 74 8.74 5.94 8.37
N GLN A 75 9.31 6.66 9.34
CA GLN A 75 9.10 6.40 10.77
C GLN A 75 7.63 6.36 11.22
N PRO A 76 6.79 7.38 10.94
CA PRO A 76 5.38 7.36 11.32
C PRO A 76 4.59 6.22 10.65
N TRP A 77 5.07 5.71 9.51
CA TRP A 77 4.44 4.62 8.78
C TRP A 77 4.58 3.27 9.46
N VAL A 78 5.65 3.05 10.25
CA VAL A 78 5.83 1.81 11.03
C VAL A 78 4.65 1.61 12.00
N GLY A 79 4.40 2.61 12.85
CA GLY A 79 3.29 2.55 13.81
C GLY A 79 1.93 2.51 13.11
N TYR A 80 1.78 3.20 11.99
CA TYR A 80 0.54 3.15 11.22
C TYR A 80 0.28 1.75 10.63
N TRP A 81 1.31 1.12 10.07
CA TRP A 81 1.25 -0.23 9.53
C TRP A 81 0.85 -1.26 10.59
N HIS A 82 1.47 -1.18 11.79
CA HIS A 82 1.12 -2.06 12.90
C HIS A 82 -0.34 -1.89 13.36
N ARG A 83 -0.83 -0.65 13.43
CA ARG A 83 -2.25 -0.38 13.74
C ARG A 83 -3.18 -0.97 12.68
N THR A 84 -2.87 -0.78 11.40
CA THR A 84 -3.66 -1.34 10.29
C THR A 84 -3.67 -2.87 10.35
N ARG A 85 -2.51 -3.50 10.58
CA ARG A 85 -2.40 -4.95 10.74
C ARG A 85 -3.19 -5.45 11.94
N ALA A 86 -3.14 -4.78 13.08
CA ALA A 86 -3.91 -5.14 14.27
C ALA A 86 -5.43 -4.99 14.02
N ALA A 87 -5.85 -3.93 13.34
CA ALA A 87 -7.25 -3.74 12.94
C ALA A 87 -7.71 -4.81 11.94
N LEU A 88 -6.81 -5.29 11.08
CA LEU A 88 -7.10 -6.40 10.17
C LEU A 88 -7.16 -7.75 10.89
N ALA A 89 -6.29 -8.00 11.86
CA ALA A 89 -6.37 -9.21 12.68
C ALA A 89 -7.70 -9.29 13.43
N GLN A 90 -8.19 -8.17 13.97
CA GLN A 90 -9.51 -8.08 14.63
C GLN A 90 -10.70 -8.28 13.67
N ARG A 91 -10.51 -8.03 12.37
CA ARG A 91 -11.51 -8.27 11.31
C ARG A 91 -11.34 -9.63 10.62
N GLY A 92 -10.18 -10.24 10.80
CA GLY A 92 -9.73 -11.46 10.14
C GLY A 92 -10.34 -12.74 10.71
N ASP A 93 -11.03 -12.67 11.84
CA ASP A 93 -11.82 -13.77 12.41
C ASP A 93 -13.00 -14.22 11.50
N VAL A 94 -13.26 -13.55 10.36
CA VAL A 94 -14.41 -13.87 9.49
C VAL A 94 -14.05 -14.13 8.01
N HIS A 95 -12.80 -14.10 7.55
CA HIS A 95 -12.52 -14.30 6.10
C HIS A 95 -11.39 -15.24 5.69
N GLU A 96 -10.86 -16.09 6.58
CA GLU A 96 -9.93 -17.15 6.16
C GLU A 96 -10.67 -18.37 5.59
N LYS A 97 -11.23 -18.24 4.37
CA LYS A 97 -11.27 -19.32 3.37
C LYS A 97 -11.38 -18.72 1.96
N VAL A 98 -10.27 -18.31 1.38
CA VAL A 98 -10.05 -18.51 -0.07
C VAL A 98 -8.67 -19.10 -0.28
N ARG A 99 -8.67 -20.42 -0.43
CA ARG A 99 -7.55 -21.19 -1.00
C ARG A 99 -7.16 -20.60 -2.35
N VAL A 100 -5.86 -20.61 -2.66
CA VAL A 100 -5.45 -21.02 -4.02
C VAL A 100 -4.40 -22.11 -3.89
N ARG A 101 -4.81 -23.30 -4.36
CA ARG A 101 -3.97 -24.45 -4.68
C ARG A 101 -3.02 -24.10 -5.83
N ALA A 102 -1.83 -24.70 -5.82
CA ALA A 102 -1.34 -25.51 -6.93
C ALA A 102 -0.47 -26.62 -6.32
#